data_AF-C1MJZ3-F1
#
_entry.id   AF-C1MJZ3-F1
#
_cell.length_a   1.000
_cell.length_b   1.000
_cell.length_c   1.000
_cell.angle_alpha   90.00
_cell.angle_beta   90.00
_cell.angle_gamma   90.00
#
_symmetry.space_group_name_H-M   'P 1'
#
loop_
_entity.id
_entity.type
_entity.pdbx_description
1 polymer ?
#
loop_
_entity_poly.entity_id
_entity_poly.type
_entity_poly.pdbx_seq_one_letter_code
_entity_poly.pdbx_strand_id
1 'polypeptide(L)'
;MTTTYTCREIINTKNLNRILKAKKTDHDTLTELKKMKRRLKNTNQHEIHFCLSKDGEQAGRLYPKRGAVSLQNLKGDVRKALSHDTYTDVDMVNAHPTILSQLFEREGLTCPHLGRYVAEREACLAETGMTRKDAKTAFILLMYGGKPRENATPFMTDFHTELMLNAAAVLDLVRATAPATPPATPTTTTTAAITTDVSPDDVDEHESVPSEPEVHIFPL
;
A
#
# COMPACT_ATOMS: atom_id res chain seq x y z
N MET A 1 -18.75 -5.71 10.76
CA MET A 1 -19.25 -5.94 9.39
C MET A 1 -18.19 -5.47 8.42
N THR A 2 -17.73 -6.31 7.49
CA THR A 2 -16.70 -5.92 6.51
C THR A 2 -17.39 -5.23 5.33
N THR A 3 -17.26 -3.91 5.23
CA THR A 3 -17.83 -3.15 4.11
C THR A 3 -17.26 -3.68 2.79
N THR A 4 -18.15 -4.17 1.93
CA THR A 4 -17.79 -4.73 0.62
C THR A 4 -18.40 -3.84 -0.46
N TYR A 5 -17.61 -3.51 -1.47
CA TYR A 5 -18.02 -2.73 -2.63
C TYR A 5 -18.01 -3.60 -3.87
N THR A 6 -18.82 -3.25 -4.88
CA THR A 6 -18.85 -3.95 -6.16
C THR A 6 -18.45 -3.01 -7.29
N CYS A 7 -17.73 -3.54 -8.27
CA CYS A 7 -17.39 -2.84 -9.49
C CYS A 7 -17.54 -3.78 -10.68
N ARG A 8 -18.15 -3.28 -11.75
CA ARG A 8 -18.22 -3.98 -13.04
C ARG A 8 -17.05 -3.55 -13.90
N GLU A 9 -16.12 -4.46 -14.15
CA GLU A 9 -15.02 -4.21 -15.07
C GLU A 9 -15.40 -4.69 -16.48
N ILE A 10 -15.16 -3.85 -17.48
CA ILE A 10 -15.33 -4.11 -18.90
C ILE A 10 -13.92 -4.27 -19.49
N ILE A 11 -13.72 -5.27 -20.33
CA ILE A 11 -12.41 -5.69 -20.82
C ILE A 11 -12.44 -5.74 -22.34
N ASN A 12 -11.46 -5.10 -22.98
CA ASN A 12 -11.25 -5.25 -24.40
C ASN A 12 -10.75 -6.66 -24.74
N THR A 13 -11.69 -7.53 -25.11
CA THR A 13 -11.42 -8.94 -25.42
C THR A 13 -10.58 -9.12 -26.68
N LYS A 14 -10.62 -8.17 -27.63
CA LYS A 14 -9.80 -8.19 -28.84
C LYS A 14 -8.31 -8.05 -28.48
N ASN A 15 -7.97 -7.05 -27.66
CA ASN A 15 -6.61 -6.83 -27.19
C ASN A 15 -6.15 -7.94 -26.25
N LEU A 16 -7.02 -8.43 -25.35
CA LEU A 16 -6.72 -9.59 -24.52
C LEU A 16 -6.27 -10.80 -25.36
N ASN A 17 -7.02 -11.13 -26.40
CA ASN A 17 -6.68 -12.24 -27.29
C ASN A 17 -5.39 -11.99 -28.08
N ARG A 18 -5.13 -10.76 -28.52
CA ARG A 18 -3.88 -10.38 -29.21
C ARG A 18 -2.67 -10.54 -28.30
N ILE A 19 -2.74 -10.07 -27.05
CA ILE A 19 -1.66 -10.18 -26.06
C ILE A 19 -1.36 -11.65 -25.75
N LEU A 20 -2.41 -12.44 -25.49
CA LEU A 20 -2.29 -13.88 -25.22
C LEU A 20 -1.69 -14.66 -26.41
N LYS A 21 -2.00 -14.26 -27.65
CA LYS A 21 -1.42 -14.86 -28.86
C LYS A 21 0.05 -14.46 -29.04
N ALA A 22 0.38 -13.21 -28.80
CA ALA A 22 1.74 -12.68 -28.96
C ALA A 22 2.72 -13.26 -27.94
N LYS A 23 2.27 -13.56 -26.71
CA LYS A 23 3.10 -14.11 -25.61
C LYS A 23 4.38 -13.29 -25.34
N LYS A 24 4.33 -11.98 -25.54
CA LYS A 24 5.48 -11.05 -25.36
C LYS A 24 5.59 -10.47 -23.95
N THR A 25 4.63 -10.75 -23.07
CA THR A 25 4.66 -10.35 -21.65
C THR A 25 5.24 -11.46 -20.79
N ASP A 26 5.61 -11.13 -19.55
CA ASP A 26 6.12 -12.11 -18.59
C ASP A 26 5.10 -13.21 -18.25
N HIS A 27 5.64 -14.30 -17.69
CA HIS A 27 4.89 -15.51 -17.37
C HIS A 27 3.72 -15.25 -16.40
N ASP A 28 3.92 -14.41 -15.39
CA ASP A 28 2.93 -14.13 -14.36
C ASP A 28 1.76 -13.35 -14.93
N THR A 29 2.06 -12.31 -15.70
CA THR A 29 1.07 -11.53 -16.43
C THR A 29 0.27 -12.42 -17.40
N LEU A 30 0.92 -13.32 -18.14
CA LEU A 30 0.20 -14.26 -19.01
C LEU A 30 -0.71 -15.20 -18.22
N THR A 31 -0.31 -15.61 -17.02
CA THR A 31 -1.10 -16.45 -16.14
C THR A 31 -2.35 -15.71 -15.66
N GLU A 32 -2.24 -14.46 -15.25
CA GLU A 32 -3.36 -13.61 -14.87
C GLU A 32 -4.32 -13.37 -16.04
N LEU A 33 -3.80 -13.06 -17.23
CA LEU A 33 -4.62 -12.85 -18.43
C LEU A 33 -5.37 -14.12 -18.87
N LYS A 34 -4.76 -15.30 -18.71
CA LYS A 34 -5.47 -16.58 -18.94
C LYS A 34 -6.60 -16.76 -17.94
N LYS A 35 -6.39 -16.46 -16.66
CA LYS A 35 -7.44 -16.51 -15.64
C LYS A 35 -8.58 -15.53 -15.98
N MET A 36 -8.24 -14.32 -16.42
CA MET A 36 -9.20 -13.30 -16.86
C MET A 36 -10.04 -13.79 -18.03
N LYS A 37 -9.41 -14.35 -19.07
CA LYS A 37 -10.13 -14.92 -20.23
C LYS A 37 -11.10 -16.03 -19.82
N ARG A 38 -10.71 -16.93 -18.90
CA ARG A 38 -11.61 -17.97 -18.37
C ARG A 38 -12.81 -17.37 -17.61
N ARG A 39 -12.59 -16.30 -16.85
CA ARG A 39 -13.63 -15.61 -16.09
C ARG A 39 -14.66 -14.94 -16.99
N LEU A 40 -14.20 -14.27 -18.05
CA LEU A 40 -15.05 -13.55 -19.01
C LEU A 40 -15.93 -14.49 -19.86
N LYS A 41 -15.48 -15.73 -20.12
CA LYS A 41 -16.18 -16.69 -20.99
C LYS A 41 -16.51 -16.06 -22.36
N ASN A 42 -17.79 -15.88 -22.67
CA ASN A 42 -18.29 -15.28 -23.92
C ASN A 42 -18.66 -13.80 -23.77
N THR A 43 -18.42 -13.21 -22.59
CA THR A 43 -18.72 -11.81 -22.29
C THR A 43 -17.45 -10.97 -22.34
N ASN A 44 -17.62 -9.65 -22.28
CA ASN A 44 -16.52 -8.69 -22.14
C ASN A 44 -16.50 -8.02 -20.77
N GLN A 45 -17.30 -8.47 -19.81
CA GLN A 45 -17.40 -7.81 -18.51
C GLN A 45 -17.57 -8.82 -17.38
N HIS A 46 -17.11 -8.46 -16.20
CA HIS A 46 -17.32 -9.24 -14.97
C HIS A 46 -17.54 -8.32 -13.76
N GLU A 47 -18.14 -8.87 -12.71
CA GLU A 47 -18.27 -8.17 -11.44
C GLU A 47 -17.15 -8.59 -10.48
N ILE A 48 -16.55 -7.60 -9.82
CA ILE A 48 -15.48 -7.74 -8.84
C ILE A 48 -15.94 -7.13 -7.51
N HIS A 49 -15.68 -7.86 -6.43
CA HIS A 49 -15.90 -7.38 -5.07
C HIS A 49 -14.60 -6.81 -4.49
N PHE A 50 -14.70 -5.62 -3.92
CA PHE A 50 -13.61 -4.91 -3.25
C PHE A 50 -13.86 -4.85 -1.75
N CYS A 51 -12.79 -4.96 -0.98
CA CYS A 51 -12.80 -4.79 0.47
C CYS A 51 -11.61 -3.95 0.91
N LEU A 52 -11.76 -3.27 2.05
CA LEU A 52 -10.65 -2.60 2.72
C LEU A 52 -9.61 -3.63 3.18
N SER A 53 -8.34 -3.24 3.19
CA SER A 53 -7.28 -4.04 3.80
C SER A 53 -7.59 -4.30 5.28
N LYS A 54 -7.36 -5.53 5.73
CA LYS A 54 -7.58 -5.95 7.12
C LYS A 54 -6.39 -5.66 8.02
N ASP A 55 -5.20 -5.51 7.44
CA ASP A 55 -3.94 -5.63 8.16
C ASP A 55 -3.40 -4.25 8.59
N GLY A 56 -4.16 -3.17 8.40
CA GLY A 56 -3.80 -1.80 8.82
C GLY A 56 -2.71 -1.13 7.97
N GLU A 57 -1.78 -1.89 7.41
CA GLU A 57 -0.66 -1.40 6.59
C GLU A 57 -1.10 -0.65 5.32
N GLN A 58 -2.32 -0.92 4.86
CA GLN A 58 -2.90 -0.32 3.65
C GLN A 58 -4.28 0.28 3.97
N ALA A 59 -4.40 0.91 5.13
CA ALA A 59 -5.62 1.52 5.62
C ALA A 59 -6.27 2.44 4.56
N GLY A 60 -7.60 2.36 4.44
CA GLY A 60 -8.38 3.20 3.54
C GLY A 60 -8.38 2.80 2.05
N ARG A 61 -7.45 1.96 1.57
CA ARG A 61 -7.43 1.51 0.17
C ARG A 61 -8.29 0.25 -0.04
N LEU A 62 -9.03 0.26 -1.15
CA LEU A 62 -9.81 -0.88 -1.61
C LEU A 62 -8.95 -1.85 -2.42
N TYR A 63 -9.15 -3.14 -2.17
CA TYR A 63 -8.51 -4.22 -2.89
C TYR A 63 -9.53 -5.26 -3.35
N PRO A 64 -9.34 -5.87 -4.52
CA PRO A 64 -10.13 -7.02 -4.93
C PRO A 64 -10.06 -8.12 -3.87
N LYS A 65 -11.17 -8.79 -3.60
CA LYS A 65 -11.18 -9.95 -2.69
C LYS A 65 -10.11 -10.96 -3.12
N ARG A 66 -9.46 -11.60 -2.15
CA ARG A 66 -8.38 -12.56 -2.40
C ARG A 66 -8.76 -13.58 -3.47
N GLY A 67 -7.93 -13.69 -4.51
CA GLY A 67 -8.16 -14.61 -5.63
C GLY A 67 -9.06 -14.07 -6.75
N ALA A 68 -9.63 -12.87 -6.61
CA ALA A 68 -10.31 -12.19 -7.71
C ALA A 68 -9.31 -11.79 -8.81
N VAL A 69 -9.76 -11.85 -10.06
CA VAL A 69 -8.99 -11.41 -11.22
C VAL A 69 -9.48 -10.04 -11.61
N SER A 70 -8.75 -8.99 -11.22
CA SER A 70 -9.12 -7.60 -11.45
C SER A 70 -8.08 -6.87 -12.30
N LEU A 71 -8.51 -5.82 -13.00
CA LEU A 71 -7.61 -4.86 -13.65
C LEU A 71 -6.59 -4.25 -12.66
N GLN A 72 -6.91 -4.11 -11.37
CA GLN A 72 -6.01 -3.52 -10.37
C GLN A 72 -4.71 -4.33 -10.19
N ASN A 73 -4.77 -5.66 -10.34
CA ASN A 73 -3.60 -6.53 -10.18
C ASN A 73 -2.66 -6.52 -11.39
N LEU A 74 -3.15 -6.08 -12.56
CA LEU A 74 -2.38 -6.10 -13.79
C LEU A 74 -1.35 -4.97 -13.86
N LYS A 75 -0.26 -5.24 -14.57
CA LYS A 75 0.73 -4.22 -14.95
C LYS A 75 0.07 -3.08 -15.73
N GLY A 76 0.59 -1.86 -15.53
CA GLY A 76 0.02 -0.64 -16.09
C GLY A 76 -0.20 -0.69 -17.61
N ASP A 77 0.77 -1.15 -18.38
CA ASP A 77 0.67 -1.18 -19.86
C ASP A 77 -0.37 -2.19 -20.34
N VAL A 78 -0.48 -3.33 -19.65
CA VAL A 78 -1.50 -4.34 -19.94
C VAL A 78 -2.88 -3.82 -19.56
N ARG A 79 -3.03 -3.22 -18.38
CA ARG A 79 -4.28 -2.58 -17.96
C ARG A 79 -4.74 -1.54 -18.97
N LYS A 80 -3.84 -0.66 -19.42
CA LYS A 80 -4.13 0.36 -20.46
C LYS A 80 -4.61 -0.29 -21.76
N ALA A 81 -3.92 -1.32 -22.25
CA ALA A 81 -4.32 -2.01 -23.47
C ALA A 81 -5.70 -2.69 -23.36
N LEU A 82 -6.09 -3.12 -22.16
CA LEU A 82 -7.39 -3.76 -21.91
C LEU A 82 -8.54 -2.77 -21.67
N SER A 83 -8.25 -1.51 -21.32
CA SER A 83 -9.24 -0.50 -20.91
C SER A 83 -9.35 0.70 -21.86
N HIS A 84 -8.43 0.84 -22.81
CA HIS A 84 -8.26 1.99 -23.71
C HIS A 84 -9.55 2.53 -24.37
N ASP A 85 -10.50 1.66 -24.72
CA ASP A 85 -11.70 2.04 -25.48
C ASP A 85 -12.91 2.40 -24.62
N THR A 86 -12.91 2.00 -23.35
CA THR A 86 -14.11 2.02 -22.51
C THR A 86 -13.97 2.96 -21.31
N TYR A 87 -12.73 3.23 -20.88
CA TYR A 87 -12.46 3.95 -19.65
C TYR A 87 -11.90 5.35 -19.90
N THR A 88 -12.27 6.26 -18.99
CA THR A 88 -11.63 7.56 -18.81
C THR A 88 -10.94 7.54 -17.46
N ASP A 89 -9.62 7.71 -17.45
CA ASP A 89 -8.84 7.75 -16.22
C ASP A 89 -8.99 9.14 -15.55
N VAL A 90 -9.42 9.15 -14.29
CA VAL A 90 -9.54 10.35 -13.46
C VAL A 90 -8.64 10.17 -12.25
N ASP A 91 -7.49 10.85 -12.25
CA ASP A 91 -6.48 10.74 -11.21
C ASP A 91 -6.29 12.05 -10.47
N MET A 92 -6.18 11.98 -9.14
CA MET A 92 -5.78 13.14 -8.34
C MET A 92 -4.30 13.45 -8.59
N VAL A 93 -4.02 14.66 -9.06
CA VAL A 93 -2.65 15.15 -9.22
C VAL A 93 -2.01 15.30 -7.84
N ASN A 94 -0.85 14.66 -7.64
CA ASN A 94 -0.04 14.81 -6.43
C ASN A 94 -0.80 14.49 -5.12
N ALA A 95 -1.66 13.46 -5.15
CA ALA A 95 -2.58 13.12 -4.06
C ALA A 95 -1.94 13.09 -2.66
N HIS A 96 -0.82 12.39 -2.49
CA HIS A 96 -0.20 12.17 -1.18
C HIS A 96 0.17 13.48 -0.46
N PRO A 97 1.04 14.35 -1.00
CA PRO A 97 1.38 15.63 -0.35
C PRO A 97 0.21 16.62 -0.33
N THR A 98 -0.72 16.57 -1.30
CA THR A 98 -1.89 17.45 -1.30
C THR A 98 -2.82 17.16 -0.14
N ILE A 99 -3.10 15.88 0.10
CA ILE A 99 -3.92 15.43 1.25
C ILE A 99 -3.24 15.80 2.57
N LEU A 100 -1.91 15.62 2.66
CA LEU A 100 -1.14 16.00 3.85
C LEU A 100 -1.16 17.51 4.11
N SER A 101 -1.00 18.35 3.08
CA SER A 101 -1.07 19.81 3.22
C SER A 101 -2.44 20.23 3.76
N GLN A 102 -3.52 19.71 3.16
CA GLN A 102 -4.88 20.00 3.62
C GLN A 102 -5.15 19.51 5.04
N LEU A 103 -4.60 18.35 5.43
CA LEU A 103 -4.70 17.84 6.78
C LEU A 103 -4.00 18.77 7.77
N PHE A 104 -2.75 19.15 7.50
CA PHE A 104 -2.00 20.04 8.39
C PHE A 104 -2.63 21.42 8.50
N GLU A 105 -3.06 22.00 7.38
CA GLU A 105 -3.78 23.28 7.36
C GLU A 105 -5.07 23.22 8.20
N ARG A 106 -5.83 22.12 8.11
CA ARG A 106 -7.06 21.93 8.89
C ARG A 106 -6.77 21.86 10.39
N GLU A 107 -5.67 21.24 10.80
CA GLU A 107 -5.24 21.17 12.20
C GLU A 107 -4.48 22.44 12.66
N GLY A 108 -4.37 23.47 11.81
CA GLY A 108 -3.70 24.73 12.14
C GLY A 108 -2.17 24.66 12.15
N LEU A 109 -1.58 23.64 11.52
CA LEU A 109 -0.14 23.43 11.43
C LEU A 109 0.43 24.11 10.18
N THR A 110 1.48 24.90 10.35
CA THR A 110 2.16 25.57 9.23
C THR A 110 3.03 24.58 8.46
N CYS A 111 2.88 24.53 7.13
CA CYS A 111 3.66 23.65 6.27
C CYS A 111 4.22 24.37 5.03
N PRO A 112 5.11 25.38 5.18
CA PRO A 112 5.66 26.14 4.06
C PRO A 112 6.45 25.28 3.05
N HIS A 113 7.20 24.27 3.50
CA HIS A 113 7.98 23.42 2.59
C HIS A 113 7.10 22.43 1.83
N LEU A 114 6.13 21.82 2.52
CA LEU A 114 5.14 20.95 1.88
C LEU A 114 4.25 21.74 0.91
N GLY A 115 3.80 22.93 1.31
CA GLY A 115 3.01 23.83 0.47
C GLY A 115 3.78 24.23 -0.80
N ARG A 116 5.05 24.60 -0.65
CA ARG A 116 5.95 24.86 -1.79
C ARG A 116 6.07 23.63 -2.70
N TYR A 117 6.27 22.44 -2.14
CA TYR A 117 6.33 21.21 -2.93
C TYR A 117 5.04 20.93 -3.71
N VAL A 118 3.88 21.21 -3.11
CA VAL A 118 2.57 21.03 -3.77
C VAL A 118 2.39 22.03 -4.90
N ALA A 119 2.72 23.30 -4.69
CA ALA A 119 2.55 24.38 -5.68
C ALA A 119 3.58 24.34 -6.81
N GLU A 120 4.84 24.05 -6.50
CA GLU A 120 5.99 24.24 -7.39
C GLU A 120 6.77 22.93 -7.60
N ARG A 121 6.08 21.79 -7.59
CA ARG A 121 6.66 20.44 -7.60
C ARG A 121 7.82 20.27 -8.59
N GLU A 122 7.64 20.67 -9.84
CA GLU A 122 8.66 20.46 -10.88
C GLU A 122 9.92 21.31 -10.63
N ALA A 123 9.80 22.51 -10.06
CA ALA A 123 10.94 23.32 -9.64
C ALA A 123 11.69 22.65 -8.48
N CYS A 124 10.96 22.17 -7.45
CA CYS A 124 11.55 21.44 -6.34
C CYS A 124 12.29 20.16 -6.79
N LEU A 125 11.76 19.45 -7.80
CA LEU A 125 12.44 18.28 -8.37
C LEU A 125 13.72 18.68 -9.12
N ALA A 126 13.68 19.77 -9.89
CA ALA A 126 14.82 20.26 -10.65
C ALA A 126 15.96 20.74 -9.74
N GLU A 127 15.64 21.38 -8.61
CA GLU A 127 16.63 21.86 -7.62
C GLU A 127 17.49 20.74 -7.02
N THR A 128 17.05 19.48 -7.08
CA THR A 128 17.83 18.34 -6.59
C THR A 128 19.06 18.02 -7.43
N GLY A 129 19.12 18.50 -8.69
CA GLY A 129 20.14 18.11 -9.67
C GLY A 129 20.06 16.63 -10.11
N MET A 130 19.10 15.86 -9.62
CA MET A 130 18.87 14.46 -10.01
C MET A 130 18.01 14.36 -11.27
N THR A 131 17.92 13.16 -11.85
CA THR A 131 16.89 12.92 -12.86
C THR A 131 15.50 13.10 -12.23
N ARG A 132 14.52 13.57 -13.00
CA ARG A 132 13.15 13.76 -12.52
C ARG A 132 12.58 12.50 -11.85
N LYS A 133 12.91 11.33 -12.40
CA LYS A 133 12.46 10.03 -11.86
C LYS A 133 13.06 9.78 -10.48
N ASP A 134 14.36 10.00 -10.32
CA ASP A 134 15.06 9.74 -9.07
C ASP A 134 14.70 10.76 -7.99
N ALA A 135 14.59 12.04 -8.37
CA ALA A 135 14.10 13.10 -7.50
C ALA A 135 12.70 12.76 -6.96
N LYS A 136 11.78 12.36 -7.86
CA LYS A 136 10.43 11.92 -7.47
C LYS A 136 10.49 10.77 -6.45
N THR A 137 11.30 9.76 -6.72
CA THR A 137 11.46 8.61 -5.81
C THR A 137 12.02 9.06 -4.47
N ALA A 138 12.99 9.98 -4.45
CA ALA A 138 13.57 10.49 -3.22
C ALA A 138 12.53 11.19 -2.34
N PHE A 139 11.73 12.10 -2.89
CA PHE A 139 10.64 12.75 -2.13
C PHE A 139 9.57 11.76 -1.65
N ILE A 140 9.24 10.75 -2.44
CA ILE A 140 8.32 9.68 -2.00
C ILE A 140 8.89 8.98 -0.77
N LEU A 141 10.17 8.57 -0.80
CA LEU A 141 10.81 7.92 0.34
C LEU A 141 10.79 8.80 1.60
N LEU A 142 11.06 10.10 1.46
CA LEU A 142 10.96 11.04 2.59
C LEU A 142 9.55 11.07 3.18
N MET A 143 8.51 11.07 2.33
CA MET A 143 7.12 11.07 2.80
C MET A 143 6.71 9.76 3.50
N TYR A 144 7.38 8.65 3.19
CA TYR A 144 7.19 7.37 3.89
C TYR A 144 8.11 7.22 5.12
N GLY A 145 8.72 8.31 5.61
CA GLY A 145 9.58 8.30 6.80
C GLY A 145 11.02 7.87 6.56
N GLY A 146 11.44 7.73 5.30
CA GLY A 146 12.83 7.51 4.93
C GLY A 146 13.68 8.74 5.26
N LYS A 147 14.87 8.52 5.81
CA LYS A 147 15.79 9.62 6.13
C LYS A 147 16.38 10.27 4.87
N PRO A 148 16.67 11.58 4.89
CA PRO A 148 17.44 12.23 3.84
C PRO A 148 18.78 11.52 3.61
N ARG A 149 19.17 11.38 2.34
CA ARG A 149 20.49 10.84 1.97
C ARG A 149 21.58 11.87 2.26
N GLU A 150 22.83 11.44 2.31
CA GLU A 150 23.97 12.34 2.57
C GLU A 150 24.07 13.49 1.56
N ASN A 151 23.67 13.26 0.31
CA ASN A 151 23.65 14.26 -0.76
C ASN A 151 22.30 14.99 -0.90
N ALA A 152 21.43 14.93 0.11
CA ALA A 152 20.16 15.65 0.09
C ALA A 152 20.39 17.16 0.05
N THR A 153 19.55 17.88 -0.72
CA THR A 153 19.58 19.34 -0.72
C THR A 153 19.06 19.88 0.61
N PRO A 154 19.40 21.14 0.97
CA PRO A 154 18.83 21.79 2.16
C PRO A 154 17.29 21.72 2.16
N PHE A 155 16.67 22.01 1.02
CA PHE A 155 15.22 21.91 0.87
C PHE A 155 14.66 20.52 1.19
N MET A 156 15.31 19.44 0.78
CA MET A 156 14.85 18.07 1.09
C MET A 156 14.93 17.78 2.60
N THR A 157 15.97 18.27 3.26
CA THR A 157 16.16 18.12 4.70
C THR A 157 15.13 18.93 5.49
N ASP A 158 14.89 20.17 5.09
CA ASP A 158 13.90 21.05 5.71
C ASP A 158 12.47 20.51 5.49
N PHE A 159 12.16 20.10 4.26
CA PHE A 159 10.90 19.43 3.91
C PHE A 159 10.64 18.20 4.78
N HIS A 160 11.63 17.31 4.92
CA HIS A 160 11.49 16.11 5.74
C HIS A 160 11.29 16.45 7.22
N THR A 161 12.04 17.43 7.73
CA THR A 161 11.96 17.84 9.13
C THR A 161 10.59 18.42 9.45
N GLU A 162 10.10 19.36 8.63
CA GLU A 162 8.75 19.91 8.73
C GLU A 162 7.69 18.81 8.69
N LEU A 163 7.79 17.90 7.72
CA LEU A 163 6.83 16.82 7.53
C LEU A 163 6.75 15.91 8.78
N MET A 164 7.90 15.51 9.33
CA MET A 164 7.94 14.63 10.50
C MET A 164 7.44 15.31 11.77
N LEU A 165 7.74 16.60 11.96
CA LEU A 165 7.24 17.38 13.10
C LEU A 165 5.71 17.51 13.05
N ASN A 166 5.16 17.87 11.89
CA ASN A 166 3.72 18.01 11.73
C ASN A 166 3.00 16.65 11.83
N ALA A 167 3.58 15.58 11.28
CA ALA A 167 3.04 14.23 11.43
C ALA A 167 2.98 13.79 12.90
N ALA A 168 4.04 14.04 13.67
CA ALA A 168 4.06 13.76 15.12
C ALA A 168 2.97 14.55 15.86
N ALA A 169 2.84 15.85 15.57
CA ALA A 169 1.80 16.69 16.16
C ALA A 169 0.38 16.16 15.88
N VAL A 170 0.10 15.76 14.63
CA VAL A 170 -1.20 15.17 14.26
C VAL A 170 -1.45 13.86 15.02
N LEU A 171 -0.43 12.99 15.15
CA LEU A 171 -0.58 11.75 15.90
C LEU A 171 -0.87 11.99 17.38
N ASP A 172 -0.26 13.01 17.98
CA ASP A 172 -0.53 13.39 19.37
C ASP A 172 -1.95 13.97 19.54
N LEU A 173 -2.44 14.76 18.58
CA LEU A 173 -3.84 15.22 18.54
C LEU A 173 -4.83 14.05 18.44
N VAL A 174 -4.54 13.06 17.58
CA VAL A 174 -5.37 11.85 17.44
C VAL A 174 -5.37 11.03 18.74
N ARG A 175 -4.22 10.90 19.40
CA ARG A 175 -4.11 10.22 20.70
C ARG A 175 -4.88 10.94 21.81
N ALA A 176 -4.84 12.27 21.83
CA ALA A 176 -5.56 13.08 22.82
C ALA A 176 -7.09 13.02 22.64
N THR A 177 -7.57 12.79 21.41
CA THR A 177 -8.99 12.69 21.08
C THR A 177 -9.53 11.25 21.13
N ALA A 178 -8.66 10.25 21.27
CA ALA A 178 -9.07 8.85 21.41
C ALA A 178 -9.73 8.61 22.78
N PRO A 179 -10.91 7.96 22.85
CA PRO A 179 -11.54 7.64 24.12
C PRO A 179 -10.61 6.73 24.94
N ALA A 180 -10.46 7.04 26.23
CA ALA A 180 -9.68 6.22 27.15
C ALA A 180 -10.16 4.76 27.08
N THR A 181 -9.27 3.85 26.71
CA THR A 181 -9.54 2.42 26.72
C THR A 181 -10.01 2.04 28.14
N PRO A 182 -11.20 1.44 28.32
CA PRO A 182 -11.63 1.02 29.65
C PRO A 182 -10.58 0.03 30.21
N PRO A 183 -10.24 0.13 31.51
CA PRO A 183 -9.23 -0.73 32.12
C PRO A 183 -9.64 -2.19 31.95
N ALA A 184 -8.69 -3.02 31.50
CA ALA A 184 -8.88 -4.46 31.39
C ALA A 184 -9.30 -5.02 32.76
N THR A 185 -10.48 -5.62 32.83
CA THR A 185 -10.97 -6.31 34.01
C THR A 185 -10.00 -7.43 34.38
N PRO A 186 -9.53 -7.55 35.64
CA PRO A 186 -8.61 -8.60 36.03
C PRO A 186 -9.30 -9.97 35.94
N THR A 187 -8.83 -10.82 35.02
CA THR A 187 -9.24 -12.21 34.91
C THR A 187 -8.76 -12.97 36.15
N THR A 188 -9.69 -13.45 36.97
CA THR A 188 -9.40 -14.35 38.10
C THR A 188 -9.02 -15.72 37.54
N THR A 189 -7.74 -16.08 37.61
CA THR A 189 -7.27 -17.44 37.32
C THR A 189 -7.64 -18.35 38.50
N THR A 190 -8.66 -19.18 38.31
CA THR A 190 -8.93 -20.34 39.18
C THR A 190 -7.97 -21.46 38.79
N THR A 191 -6.95 -21.70 39.61
CA THR A 191 -6.05 -22.86 39.51
C THR A 191 -6.81 -24.12 39.95
N ALA A 192 -7.10 -25.02 39.02
CA ALA A 192 -7.48 -26.39 39.32
C ALA A 192 -6.25 -27.29 39.14
N ALA A 193 -5.79 -27.89 40.24
CA ALA A 193 -4.72 -28.88 40.24
C ALA A 193 -5.21 -30.19 39.60
N ILE A 194 -4.48 -30.70 38.61
CA ILE A 194 -4.66 -32.06 38.07
C ILE A 194 -3.36 -32.82 38.37
N THR A 195 -3.53 -33.89 39.13
CA THR A 195 -2.51 -34.88 39.53
C THR A 195 -1.91 -35.58 38.31
N THR A 196 -0.57 -35.65 38.26
CA THR A 196 0.22 -36.40 37.30
C THR A 196 0.34 -37.87 37.71
N ASP A 197 0.05 -38.79 36.79
CA ASP A 197 0.62 -40.13 36.79
C ASP A 197 0.83 -40.59 35.34
N VAL A 198 1.82 -41.48 35.15
CA VAL A 198 2.27 -42.20 33.94
C VAL A 198 3.52 -41.66 33.21
N SER A 199 4.63 -42.29 33.62
CA SER A 199 5.72 -42.98 32.88
C SER A 199 6.36 -42.43 31.60
N PRO A 200 7.71 -42.53 31.46
CA PRO A 200 8.49 -42.05 30.33
C PRO A 200 8.74 -43.16 29.30
N ASP A 201 8.71 -42.84 28.01
CA ASP A 201 9.55 -43.45 26.98
C ASP A 201 9.44 -42.63 25.67
N ASP A 202 10.52 -42.69 24.89
CA ASP A 202 10.74 -42.20 23.53
C ASP A 202 11.26 -40.76 23.34
N VAL A 203 12.59 -40.72 23.39
CA VAL A 203 13.51 -39.84 22.67
C VAL A 203 13.15 -39.72 21.18
N ASP A 204 13.11 -38.49 20.67
CA ASP A 204 13.60 -38.22 19.31
C ASP A 204 14.21 -36.82 19.22
N GLU A 205 15.42 -36.78 18.67
CA GLU A 205 16.25 -35.60 18.50
C GLU A 205 15.81 -34.83 17.26
N HIS A 206 15.56 -33.52 17.38
CA HIS A 206 15.59 -32.65 16.21
C HIS A 206 16.35 -31.34 16.49
N GLU A 207 17.61 -31.42 16.06
CA GLU A 207 18.54 -30.40 15.56
C GLU A 207 18.02 -28.95 15.50
N SER A 208 18.66 -28.09 16.28
CA SER A 208 18.51 -26.63 16.27
C SER A 208 19.22 -26.00 15.07
N VAL A 209 18.47 -25.34 14.18
CA VAL A 209 19.02 -24.49 13.11
C VAL A 209 18.99 -23.02 13.58
N PRO A 210 20.10 -22.27 13.48
CA PRO A 210 20.19 -20.91 13.99
C PRO A 210 19.42 -19.90 13.13
N SER A 211 18.80 -18.93 13.80
CA SER A 211 18.07 -17.81 13.21
C SER A 211 19.00 -16.84 12.46
N GLU A 212 18.80 -16.68 11.16
CA GLU A 212 19.37 -15.57 10.37
C GLU A 212 18.54 -14.27 10.56
N PRO A 213 19.17 -13.09 10.50
CA PRO A 213 18.49 -11.82 10.77
C PRO A 213 17.56 -11.39 9.63
N GLU A 214 16.33 -11.01 9.99
CA GLU A 214 15.31 -10.45 9.09
C GLU A 214 15.80 -9.14 8.44
N VAL A 215 16.08 -9.19 7.14
CA VAL A 215 16.23 -8.00 6.29
C VAL A 215 14.85 -7.65 5.73
N HIS A 216 14.16 -6.70 6.36
CA HIS A 216 12.92 -6.15 5.84
C HIS A 216 13.20 -5.24 4.63
N ILE A 217 13.04 -5.80 3.43
CA ILE A 217 12.94 -5.02 2.19
C ILE A 217 11.45 -4.82 1.88
N PHE A 218 10.95 -3.60 2.05
CA PHE A 218 9.61 -3.22 1.58
C PHE A 218 9.60 -3.12 0.04
N PRO A 219 8.72 -3.86 -0.67
CA PRO A 219 8.68 -3.82 -2.14
C PRO A 219 7.93 -2.58 -2.67
N LEU A 220 8.45 -2.10 -3.81
CA LEU A 220 8.03 -0.96 -4.64
C LEU A 220 6.62 -1.09 -5.24
#